data_AF-A0A1G8NP15-F1
#
_entry.id   AF-A0A1G8NP15-F1
#
_cell.length_a   1.000
_cell.length_b   1.000
_cell.length_c   1.000
_cell.angle_alpha   90.00
_cell.angle_beta   90.00
_cell.angle_gamma   90.00
#
_symmetry.space_group_name_H-M   'P 1'
#
loop_
_entity.id
_entity.type
_entity.pdbx_description
1 polymer ?
#
loop_
_entity_poly.entity_id
_entity_poly.type
_entity_poly.pdbx_seq_one_letter_code
_entity_poly.pdbx_strand_id
1 'polypeptide(L)' 'MLSLEEGVRRLGQSQLSREQIVELAQWKDSLTGDSQRVAERAWDRYLHRLDERGIVRVYAALGQSRCGSR' A
#
# COMPACT_ATOMS: atom_id res chain seq x y z
N MET A 1 7.61 11.36 -4.93
CA MET A 1 8.03 10.24 -4.05
C MET A 1 7.63 10.61 -2.63
N LEU A 2 6.80 9.81 -1.96
CA LEU A 2 6.32 10.11 -0.60
C LEU A 2 7.47 9.98 0.42
N SER A 3 7.48 10.82 1.45
CA SER A 3 8.39 10.63 2.59
C SER A 3 7.99 9.39 3.41
N LEU A 4 8.91 8.88 4.23
CA LEU A 4 8.63 7.72 5.08
C LEU A 4 7.44 7.98 6.01
N GLU A 5 7.45 9.13 6.68
CA GLU A 5 6.40 9.56 7.59
C GLU A 5 5.05 9.72 6.88
N GLU A 6 5.03 10.34 5.70
CA GLU A 6 3.79 10.55 4.95
C GLU A 6 3.19 9.23 4.46
N GLY A 7 4.00 8.29 3.96
CA GLY A 7 3.52 6.97 3.55
C GLY A 7 2.96 6.16 4.71
N VAL A 8 3.63 6.18 5.87
CA VAL A 8 3.13 5.54 7.10
C VAL A 8 1.83 6.20 7.57
N ARG A 9 1.75 7.54 7.54
CA ARG A 9 0.54 8.30 7.91
C ARG A 9 -0.65 7.93 7.02
N ARG A 10 -0.44 7.84 5.70
CA ARG A 10 -1.48 7.44 4.75
C ARG A 10 -1.94 6.00 4.99
N LEU A 11 -1.02 5.06 5.22
CA LEU A 11 -1.38 3.68 5.61
C LEU A 11 -2.14 3.61 6.94
N GLY A 12 -2.02 4.64 7.80
CA GLY A 12 -2.84 4.79 8.99
C GLY A 12 -4.33 5.00 8.72
N GLN A 13 -4.71 5.45 7.54
CA GLN A 13 -6.10 5.74 7.16
C GLN A 13 -6.90 4.46 6.89
N SER A 14 -8.17 4.42 7.33
CA SER A 14 -9.04 3.24 7.19
C SER A 14 -9.60 3.03 5.78
N GLN A 15 -9.61 4.05 4.94
CA GLN A 15 -10.09 3.98 3.57
C GLN A 15 -9.08 4.62 2.63
N LEU A 16 -8.51 3.79 1.77
CA LEU A 16 -7.65 4.22 0.68
C LEU A 16 -8.36 3.98 -0.65
N SER A 17 -8.25 4.94 -1.57
CA SER A 17 -8.69 4.77 -2.95
C SER A 17 -7.81 3.72 -3.65
N ARG A 18 -8.28 3.21 -4.79
CA ARG A 18 -7.53 2.28 -5.62
C ARG A 18 -6.16 2.85 -6.01
N GLU A 19 -6.13 4.11 -6.43
CA GLU A 19 -4.92 4.82 -6.85
C GLU A 19 -3.95 4.98 -5.68
N GLN A 20 -4.46 5.31 -4.49
CA GLN A 20 -3.64 5.42 -3.28
C GLN A 20 -3.04 4.08 -2.86
N ILE A 21 -3.78 2.98 -3.00
CA ILE A 21 -3.27 1.62 -2.73
C ILE A 21 -2.11 1.30 -3.65
N VAL A 22 -2.24 1.60 -4.95
CA VAL A 22 -1.17 1.36 -5.94
C VAL A 22 0.03 2.26 -5.68
N GLU A 23 -0.19 3.55 -5.43
CA GLU A 23 0.86 4.52 -5.09
C GLU A 23 1.65 4.07 -3.85
N LEU A 24 0.96 3.63 -2.79
CA LEU A 24 1.59 3.19 -1.55
C LEU A 24 2.31 1.84 -1.70
N ALA A 25 1.81 0.93 -2.54
CA ALA A 25 2.53 -0.31 -2.85
C ALA A 25 3.84 -0.02 -3.59
N GLN A 26 3.80 0.84 -4.61
CA GLN A 26 4.99 1.27 -5.36
C GLN A 26 5.96 2.05 -4.47
N TRP A 27 5.45 2.93 -3.61
CA TRP A 27 6.27 3.64 -2.64
C TRP A 27 6.98 2.68 -1.70
N LYS A 28 6.29 1.68 -1.14
CA LYS A 28 6.89 0.64 -0.29
C LYS A 28 8.00 -0.10 -1.02
N ASP A 29 7.75 -0.52 -2.27
CA ASP A 29 8.72 -1.25 -3.09
C ASP A 29 9.90 -0.38 -3.56
N SER A 30 9.75 0.95 -3.54
CA SER A 30 10.82 1.90 -3.89
C SER A 30 11.80 2.18 -2.74
N LEU A 31 11.46 1.80 -1.51
CA LEU A 31 12.30 2.00 -0.33
C LEU A 31 13.32 0.86 -0.17
N THR A 32 14.43 1.15 0.51
CA THR A 32 15.48 0.17 0.82
C THR A 32 15.90 0.24 2.30
N GLY A 33 16.57 -0.81 2.78
CA GLY A 33 17.12 -0.86 4.14
C GLY A 33 16.05 -0.79 5.23
N ASP A 34 16.32 -0.04 6.30
CA ASP A 34 15.40 0.05 7.44
C ASP A 34 14.08 0.76 7.11
N SER A 35 14.10 1.73 6.19
CA SER A 35 12.89 2.41 5.71
C SER A 35 11.93 1.44 5.03
N GLN A 36 12.45 0.48 4.26
CA GLN A 36 11.64 -0.57 3.64
C GLN A 36 10.96 -1.44 4.70
N ARG A 37 11.70 -1.88 5.73
CA ARG A 37 11.15 -2.67 6.83
C ARG A 37 10.04 -1.94 7.58
N VAL A 38 10.19 -0.63 7.79
CA VAL A 38 9.16 0.20 8.43
C VAL A 38 7.92 0.28 7.54
N ALA A 39 8.09 0.50 6.23
CA ALA A 39 7.00 0.56 5.28
C ALA A 39 6.26 -0.79 5.14
N GLU A 40 6.98 -1.91 5.11
CA GLU A 40 6.40 -3.27 5.10
C GLU A 40 5.56 -3.53 6.36
N ARG A 41 6.06 -3.18 7.55
CA ARG A 41 5.28 -3.30 8.79
C ARG A 41 4.06 -2.39 8.83
N ALA A 42 4.14 -1.20 8.23
CA ALA A 42 2.99 -0.31 8.12
C ALA A 42 1.94 -0.86 7.15
N TRP A 43 2.39 -1.43 6.03
CA TRP A 43 1.54 -2.06 5.02
C TRP A 43 0.82 -3.28 5.57
N ASP A 44 1.54 -4.14 6.30
CA ASP A 44 0.99 -5.32 6.95
C ASP A 44 -0.08 -4.94 7.98
N ARG A 45 0.20 -3.94 8.83
CA ARG A 45 -0.80 -3.38 9.77
C ARG A 45 -2.01 -2.74 9.08
N TYR A 46 -1.84 -2.21 7.88
CA TYR A 46 -2.96 -1.74 7.08
C TYR A 46 -3.83 -2.92 6.62
N LEU A 47 -3.24 -3.96 6.04
CA LEU A 47 -3.96 -5.17 5.61
C LEU A 47 -4.69 -5.88 6.76
N HIS A 48 -4.05 -6.02 7.92
CA HIS A 48 -4.63 -6.65 9.10
C HIS A 48 -5.83 -5.91 9.69
N ARG A 49 -6.04 -4.64 9.36
CA ARG A 49 -7.20 -3.86 9.79
C ARG A 49 -8.38 -3.94 8.82
N LEU A 50 -8.18 -4.53 7.65
CA LEU A 50 -9.23 -4.69 6.64
C LEU A 50 -10.04 -5.97 6.90
N ASP A 51 -11.32 -5.92 6.54
CA ASP A 51 -12.14 -7.10 6.39
C ASP A 51 -11.78 -7.86 5.10
N GLU A 52 -12.36 -9.04 4.89
CA GLU A 52 -12.12 -9.85 3.69
C GLU A 52 -12.40 -9.07 2.40
N ARG A 53 -13.45 -8.23 2.39
CA ARG A 53 -13.80 -7.39 1.24
C ARG A 53 -12.74 -6.33 0.97
N GLY A 54 -12.22 -5.70 2.02
CA GLY A 54 -11.11 -4.74 1.93
C GLY A 54 -9.84 -5.38 1.39
N ILE A 55 -9.50 -6.59 1.88
CA ILE A 55 -8.35 -7.36 1.39
C ILE A 55 -8.50 -7.65 -0.11
N VAL A 56 -9.67 -8.16 -0.54
CA VAL A 56 -9.95 -8.43 -1.96
C VAL A 56 -9.82 -7.16 -2.81
N ARG A 57 -10.31 -6.01 -2.33
CA ARG A 57 -10.16 -4.72 -3.04
C ARG A 57 -8.70 -4.31 -3.22
N VAL A 58 -7.86 -4.51 -2.20
CA VAL A 58 -6.43 -4.22 -2.29
C VAL A 58 -5.77 -5.09 -3.36
N TYR A 59 -6.00 -6.41 -3.32
CA TYR A 59 -5.42 -7.31 -4.32
C TYR A 59 -5.96 -7.05 -5.73
N ALA A 60 -7.23 -6.68 -5.88
CA ALA A 60 -7.80 -6.28 -7.16
C ALA A 60 -7.13 -5.00 -7.71
N ALA A 61 -6.88 -4.00 -6.85
CA ALA A 61 -6.16 -2.78 -7.23
C ALA A 61 -4.76 -3.09 -7.77
N LEU A 62 -4.02 -3.94 -7.05
CA LEU A 62 -2.65 -4.35 -7.42
C LEU A 62 -2.62 -5.23 -8.67
N GLY A 63 -3.57 -6.16 -8.81
CA GLY A 63 -3.68 -7.05 -9.97
C GLY A 63 -4.00 -6.30 -11.27
N GLN A 64 -4.94 -5.36 -11.22
CA GLN A 64 -5.31 -4.56 -12.41
C GLN A 64 -4.20 -3.60 -12.83
N SER A 65 -3.40 -3.07 -11.89
CA SER A 65 -2.23 -2.26 -12.22
C SER A 65 -1.18 -3.04 -13.03
N ARG A 66 -1.13 -4.37 -12.90
CA ARG A 66 -0.20 -5.24 -13.65
C ARG A 66 -0.73 -5.66 -15.02
N CYS A 67 -2.05 -5.64 -15.22
CA CYS A 67 -2.68 -6.03 -16.48
C CYS A 67 -2.96 -4.85 -17.43
N GLY A 68 -2.90 -3.60 -16.96
CA GLY A 68 -3.16 -2.39 -17.75
C GLY A 68 -2.01 -1.89 -18.64
N SER A 69 -0.91 -2.64 -18.77
CA SER A 69 0.24 -2.30 -19.63
C SER A 69 0.24 -3.04 -20.97
N ARG A 70 -0.93 -3.26 -21.58
CA ARG A 70 -1.06 -3.76 -22.95
C ARG A 70 -1.72 -2.73 -23.84
#